data_AF-A0A9E3CAQ2-F1
#
_entry.id   AF-A0A9E3CAQ2-F1
#
_cell.length_a   1.000
_cell.length_b   1.000
_cell.length_c   1.000
_cell.angle_alpha   90.00
_cell.angle_beta   90.00
_cell.angle_gamma   90.00
#
_symmetry.space_group_name_H-M   'P 1'
#
loop_
_entity.id
_entity.type
_entity.pdbx_description
1 polymer ?
#
loop_
_entity_poly.entity_id
_entity_poly.type
_entity_poly.pdbx_seq_one_letter_code
_entity_poly.pdbx_strand_id
1 'polypeptide(L)'
;MMTRGRAWLAWESMMLFGICLADMVSTLYWVHSHVATEENPWMALWLRHGDFAFCAMKLISFLPLLAVCAHYRPSRPRLVAVSLRGTITLYLLLYTAAVGVQYLGH
;
A
#
# COMPACT_ATOMS: atom_id res chain seq x y z
N MET A 1 -3.86 -24.87 -17.90
CA MET A 1 -5.03 -24.46 -17.10
C MET A 1 -4.52 -24.02 -15.72
N MET A 2 -4.12 -22.76 -15.56
CA MET A 2 -3.61 -22.25 -14.27
C MET A 2 -4.79 -21.98 -13.35
N THR A 3 -4.82 -22.65 -12.20
CA THR A 3 -5.85 -22.52 -11.17
C THR A 3 -5.89 -21.07 -10.66
N ARG A 4 -7.05 -20.41 -10.76
CA ARG A 4 -7.29 -19.00 -10.33
C ARG A 4 -6.74 -18.66 -8.94
N GLY A 5 -6.65 -19.64 -8.03
CA GLY A 5 -6.08 -19.46 -6.69
C GLY A 5 -4.58 -19.08 -6.67
N ARG A 6 -3.77 -19.53 -7.65
CA ARG A 6 -2.34 -19.20 -7.70
C ARG A 6 -2.05 -17.76 -8.15
N ALA A 7 -3.00 -17.10 -8.82
CA ALA A 7 -2.83 -15.72 -9.28
C ALA A 7 -2.93 -14.70 -8.13
N TRP A 8 -3.73 -15.00 -7.10
CA TRP A 8 -3.82 -14.22 -5.86
C TRP A 8 -2.59 -14.42 -4.97
N LEU A 9 -2.06 -15.65 -4.95
CA LEU A 9 -0.87 -16.04 -4.20
C LEU A 9 0.44 -15.79 -4.96
N ALA A 10 0.42 -14.82 -5.87
CA ALA A 10 1.64 -14.43 -6.55
C ALA A 10 2.49 -13.56 -5.61
N TRP A 11 3.78 -13.87 -5.55
CA TRP A 11 4.74 -13.27 -4.62
C TRP A 11 4.69 -11.73 -4.63
N GLU A 12 4.58 -11.09 -5.80
CA GLU A 12 4.49 -9.63 -5.88
C GLU A 12 3.22 -9.05 -5.25
N SER A 13 2.09 -9.74 -5.37
CA SER A 13 0.82 -9.31 -4.76
C SER A 13 0.87 -9.48 -3.24
N MET A 14 1.52 -10.54 -2.74
CA MET A 14 1.77 -10.73 -1.30
C MET A 14 2.73 -9.68 -0.74
N MET A 15 3.79 -9.34 -1.48
CA MET A 15 4.72 -8.28 -1.09
C MET A 15 4.00 -6.93 -1.02
N LEU A 16 3.23 -6.56 -2.04
CA LEU A 16 2.50 -5.29 -2.04
C LEU A 16 1.44 -5.23 -0.93
N PHE A 17 0.73 -6.32 -0.70
CA PHE A 17 -0.19 -6.45 0.44
C PHE A 17 0.53 -6.24 1.77
N GLY A 18 1.68 -6.89 1.97
CA GLY A 18 2.51 -6.74 3.16
C GLY A 18 3.01 -5.31 3.36
N ILE A 19 3.42 -4.62 2.29
CA ILE A 19 3.84 -3.22 2.34
C ILE A 19 2.67 -2.33 2.75
N CYS A 20 1.48 -2.48 2.15
CA CYS A 20 0.31 -1.70 2.53
C CYS A 20 -0.16 -1.96 3.97
N LEU A 21 0.00 -3.20 4.47
CA LEU A 21 -0.28 -3.53 5.86
C LEU A 21 0.73 -2.92 6.82
N ALA A 22 2.02 -3.02 6.49
CA ALA A 22 3.09 -2.41 7.29
C ALA A 22 2.89 -0.90 7.37
N ASP A 23 2.59 -0.26 6.24
CA ASP A 23 2.26 1.16 6.13
C ASP A 23 1.03 1.56 6.97
N MET A 24 -0.01 0.71 7.02
CA MET A 24 -1.17 0.91 7.89
C MET A 24 -0.79 0.85 9.39
N VAL A 25 -0.03 -0.18 9.77
CA VAL A 25 0.39 -0.40 11.16
C VAL A 25 1.38 0.67 11.62
N SER A 26 2.33 1.06 10.77
CA SER A 26 3.29 2.12 11.08
C SER A 26 2.60 3.47 11.27
N THR A 27 1.63 3.81 10.41
CA THR A 27 0.81 5.02 10.63
C THR A 27 0.14 4.98 11.99
N LEU A 28 -0.60 3.91 12.31
CA LEU A 28 -1.32 3.81 13.58
C LEU A 28 -0.38 3.89 14.78
N TYR A 29 0.76 3.20 14.70
CA TYR A 29 1.78 3.23 15.75
C TYR A 29 2.33 4.65 15.98
N TRP A 30 2.65 5.38 14.91
CA TRP A 30 3.20 6.74 15.03
C TRP A 30 2.17 7.77 15.47
N VAL A 31 0.93 7.65 15.00
CA VAL A 31 -0.16 8.55 15.41
C VAL A 31 -0.54 8.31 16.87
N HIS A 32 -0.64 7.06 17.32
CA HIS A 32 -0.87 6.76 18.74
C HIS A 32 0.30 7.16 19.65
N SER A 33 1.52 7.13 19.13
CA SER A 33 2.69 7.62 19.87
C SER A 33 2.77 9.16 19.91
N HIS A 34 1.83 9.88 19.28
CA HIS A 34 1.84 11.34 19.11
C HIS A 34 3.11 11.89 18.44
N VAL A 35 3.85 11.05 17.73
CA VAL A 35 5.11 11.42 17.05
C VAL A 35 4.84 11.97 15.66
N ALA A 36 3.78 11.52 15.00
CA ALA A 36 3.40 11.98 13.67
C ALA A 36 1.89 12.16 13.54
N THR A 37 1.49 13.03 12.62
CA THR A 37 0.10 13.16 12.17
C THR A 37 -0.02 12.59 10.76
N GLU A 38 -1.16 11.99 10.46
CA GLU A 38 -1.42 11.50 9.11
C GLU A 38 -1.50 12.67 8.12
N GLU A 39 -0.57 12.74 7.17
CA GLU A 39 -0.49 13.85 6.21
C GLU A 39 -1.62 13.84 5.18
N ASN A 40 -2.20 12.67 4.91
CA ASN A 40 -3.30 12.56 3.97
C ASN A 40 -4.61 13.06 4.62
N PRO A 41 -5.17 14.21 4.17
CA PRO A 41 -6.33 14.81 4.81
C PRO A 41 -7.58 13.93 4.71
N TRP A 42 -7.69 13.09 3.68
CA TRP A 42 -8.77 12.11 3.58
C TRP A 42 -8.64 11.03 4.65
N MET A 43 -7.44 10.45 4.79
CA MET A 43 -7.19 9.40 5.79
C MET A 43 -7.23 9.94 7.22
N ALA A 44 -6.76 11.17 7.44
CA ALA A 44 -6.87 11.85 8.73
C ALA A 44 -8.33 12.02 9.18
N LEU A 45 -9.26 12.30 8.25
CA LEU A 45 -10.69 12.38 8.56
C LEU A 45 -11.23 11.04 9.06
N TRP A 46 -10.85 9.94 8.42
CA TRP A 46 -11.26 8.59 8.85
C TRP A 46 -10.59 8.16 10.16
N LEU A 47 -9.36 8.58 10.42
CA LEU A 47 -8.67 8.33 11.68
C LEU A 47 -9.42 8.97 12.88
N ARG A 48 -10.08 10.12 12.68
CA ARG A 48 -10.93 10.76 13.71
C ARG A 48 -12.17 9.95 14.06
N HIS A 49 -12.61 9.05 13.19
CA HIS A 49 -13.72 8.11 13.44
C HIS A 49 -13.25 6.82 14.12
N GLY A 50 -11.95 6.67 14.39
CA GLY A 50 -11.33 5.54 15.08
C GLY A 50 -10.47 4.66 14.17
N ASP A 51 -9.56 3.90 14.80
CA ASP A 51 -8.58 3.06 14.10
C ASP A 51 -9.22 2.07 13.12
N PHE A 52 -10.39 1.53 13.49
CA PHE A 52 -11.09 0.57 12.66
C PHE A 52 -11.58 1.19 11.35
N ALA A 53 -12.07 2.43 11.39
CA ALA A 53 -12.51 3.16 10.20
C ALA A 53 -11.33 3.48 9.27
N PHE A 54 -10.19 3.89 9.86
CA PHE A 54 -8.94 4.08 9.12
C PHE A 54 -8.45 2.80 8.44
N CYS A 55 -8.41 1.69 9.19
CA CYS A 55 -8.04 0.38 8.66
C CYS A 55 -8.96 -0.06 7.52
N ALA A 56 -10.28 0.09 7.68
CA ALA A 56 -11.25 -0.25 6.65
C ALA A 56 -11.03 0.57 5.37
N MET A 57 -10.76 1.87 5.49
CA MET A 57 -10.51 2.73 4.33
C MET A 57 -9.18 2.44 3.64
N LYS A 58 -8.11 2.14 4.39
CA LYS A 58 -6.87 1.64 3.77
C LYS A 58 -7.12 0.31 3.05
N LEU A 59 -7.81 -0.64 3.67
CA LEU A 59 -8.15 -1.91 3.02
C LEU A 59 -8.95 -1.69 1.72
N ILE A 60 -9.96 -0.82 1.75
CA ILE A 60 -10.77 -0.47 0.57
C ILE A 60 -9.93 0.22 -0.53
N SER A 61 -8.88 0.96 -0.18
CA SER A 61 -8.08 1.67 -1.18
C SER A 61 -7.18 0.73 -2.00
N PHE A 62 -6.67 -0.36 -1.40
CA PHE A 62 -5.74 -1.26 -2.09
C PHE A 62 -6.32 -2.65 -2.43
N LEU A 63 -7.29 -3.19 -1.68
CA LEU A 63 -7.87 -4.51 -1.96
C LEU A 63 -8.53 -4.62 -3.34
N PRO A 64 -9.34 -3.64 -3.81
CA PRO A 64 -9.91 -3.70 -5.15
C PRO A 64 -8.83 -3.67 -6.22
N LEU A 65 -7.76 -2.90 -6.01
CA LEU A 65 -6.64 -2.81 -6.94
C LEU A 65 -5.90 -4.15 -7.05
N LEU A 66 -5.64 -4.81 -5.91
CA LEU A 66 -5.07 -6.16 -5.86
C LEU A 66 -6.01 -7.19 -6.51
N ALA A 67 -7.31 -7.10 -6.27
CA ALA A 67 -8.31 -8.00 -6.86
C ALA A 67 -8.37 -7.85 -8.39
N VAL A 68 -8.34 -6.62 -8.89
CA VAL A 68 -8.25 -6.32 -10.33
C VAL A 68 -6.95 -6.87 -10.91
N CYS A 69 -5.82 -6.67 -10.24
CA CYS A 69 -4.53 -7.22 -10.66
C CYS A 69 -4.56 -8.75 -10.73
N ALA A 70 -5.09 -9.42 -9.70
CA ALA A 70 -5.23 -10.88 -9.66
C ALA A 70 -6.17 -11.39 -10.76
N HIS A 71 -7.26 -10.67 -11.04
CA HIS A 71 -8.21 -11.01 -12.08
C HIS A 71 -7.63 -10.84 -13.50
N TYR A 72 -6.87 -9.76 -13.74
CA TYR A 72 -6.28 -9.46 -15.04
C TYR A 72 -4.98 -10.21 -15.32
N ARG A 73 -4.35 -10.81 -14.30
CA ARG A 73 -3.07 -11.53 -14.43
C ARG A 73 -3.06 -12.64 -15.49
N PRO A 74 -4.11 -13.49 -15.63
CA PRO A 74 -4.14 -14.53 -16.65
C PRO A 74 -4.27 -13.96 -18.07
N SER A 75 -4.97 -12.83 -18.21
CA SER A 75 -5.26 -12.21 -19.51
C SER A 75 -4.14 -11.29 -19.98
N ARG A 76 -3.48 -10.56 -19.07
CA ARG A 76 -2.43 -9.58 -19.38
C ARG A 76 -1.30 -9.58 -18.31
N PRO A 77 -0.49 -10.64 -18.23
CA PRO A 77 0.52 -10.80 -17.18
C PRO A 77 1.60 -9.70 -17.20
N ARG A 78 1.98 -9.21 -18.38
CA ARG A 78 2.99 -8.14 -18.52
C ARG A 78 2.49 -6.80 -17.95
N LEU A 79 1.24 -6.42 -18.21
CA LEU A 79 0.68 -5.17 -17.67
C LEU A 79 0.62 -5.22 -16.15
N VAL A 80 0.13 -6.33 -15.57
CA VAL A 80 0.07 -6.49 -14.12
C VAL A 80 1.47 -6.45 -13.49
N ALA A 81 2.45 -7.11 -14.09
CA ALA A 81 3.83 -7.08 -13.61
C ALA A 81 4.45 -5.67 -13.70
N VAL A 82 4.23 -4.94 -14.81
CA VAL A 82 4.72 -3.56 -14.96
C VAL A 82 4.05 -2.62 -13.97
N SER A 83 2.73 -2.73 -13.77
CA SER A 83 2.00 -1.91 -12.79
C SER A 83 2.48 -2.18 -11.36
N LEU A 84 2.60 -3.45 -10.96
CA LEU A 84 3.09 -3.83 -9.63
C LEU A 84 4.53 -3.34 -9.39
N ARG A 85 5.43 -3.57 -10.36
CA ARG A 85 6.82 -3.10 -10.27
C ARG A 85 6.88 -1.57 -10.26
N GLY A 86 6.04 -0.90 -11.06
CA GLY A 86 5.91 0.56 -11.07
C GLY A 86 5.48 1.11 -9.71
N THR A 87 4.47 0.51 -9.07
CA THR A 87 4.04 0.89 -7.72
C THR A 87 5.14 0.68 -6.69
N ILE A 88 5.86 -0.44 -6.73
CA ILE A 88 6.99 -0.69 -5.83
C ILE A 88 8.11 0.33 -6.04
N THR A 89 8.49 0.60 -7.30
CA THR A 89 9.52 1.60 -7.63
C THR A 89 9.10 2.99 -7.19
N LEU A 90 7.83 3.37 -7.41
CA LEU A 90 7.30 4.66 -6.96
C LEU A 90 7.33 4.76 -5.44
N TYR A 91 6.94 3.71 -4.72
CA TYR A 91 7.00 3.66 -3.26
C TYR A 91 8.44 3.84 -2.74
N LEU A 92 9.40 3.11 -3.31
CA LEU A 92 10.82 3.25 -2.97
C LEU A 92 11.36 4.65 -3.28
N LEU A 93 11.00 5.22 -4.44
CA LEU A 93 11.41 6.57 -4.82
C LEU A 93 10.84 7.62 -3.85
N LEU A 94 9.56 7.55 -3.51
CA LEU A 94 8.95 8.47 -2.55
C LEU A 94 9.58 8.33 -1.17
N TYR A 95 9.83 7.10 -0.71
CA TYR A 95 10.47 6.86 0.57
C TYR A 95 11.90 7.40 0.61
N THR A 96 12.72 7.04 -0.40
CA THR A 96 14.10 7.54 -0.50
C THR A 96 14.17 9.06 -0.68
N ALA A 97 13.23 9.67 -1.40
CA ALA A 97 13.15 11.12 -1.53
C ALA A 97 12.75 11.78 -0.21
N ALA A 98 11.74 11.27 0.49
CA ALA A 98 11.32 11.78 1.79
C ALA A 98 12.45 11.70 2.82
N VAL A 99 13.11 10.53 2.90
CA VAL A 99 14.26 10.31 3.78
C VAL A 99 15.45 11.19 3.35
N GLY A 100 15.74 11.26 2.05
CA GLY A 100 16.83 12.09 1.52
C GLY A 100 16.65 13.58 1.80
N VAL A 101 15.44 14.10 1.64
CA VAL A 101 15.08 15.48 2.02
C VAL A 101 15.28 15.69 3.53
N GLN A 102 14.94 14.71 4.36
CA GLN A 102 15.14 14.79 5.80
C GLN A 102 16.62 14.83 6.20
N TYR A 103 17.52 14.17 5.46
CA TYR A 103 18.98 14.23 5.68
C TYR A 103 19.65 15.47 5.08
N LEU A 104 19.11 16.03 3.99
CA LEU A 104 19.62 17.27 3.37
C LEU A 104 19.11 18.54 4.04
N GLY A 105 18.07 18.44 4.87
CA GLY A 105 17.49 19.54 5.65
C GLY A 105 18.14 19.78 7.03
N HIS A 106 19.24 19.08 7.34
CA HIS A 106 20.06 19.29 8.54
C HIS A 106 21.35 20.05 8.22
#